data_AF-A0A4S2VJY6-F1
#
_entry.id   AF-A0A4S2VJY6-F1
#
_cell.length_a   1.000
_cell.length_b   1.000
_cell.length_c   1.000
_cell.angle_alpha   90.00
_cell.angle_beta   90.00
_cell.angle_gamma   90.00
#
_symmetry.space_group_name_H-M   'P 1'
#
loop_
_entity.id
_entity.type
_entity.pdbx_description
1 polymer ?
#
loop_
_entity_poly.entity_id
_entity_poly.type
_entity_poly.pdbx_seq_one_letter_code
_entity_poly.pdbx_strand_id
1 'polypeptide(L)'
;MSPTSRTDRLVMGSFSRPDGARHPHHPQSYEITDPAEAAEVRAVRELGRRLAGDDLFGCSCGHDDGTLHPTPESHRLLDPLSPDGIPARHRARWVAAAPGALREYAGALAAGAEEPAPPRGVPLSVVFGWLGAVRQEPRDAALLLAERAPLRLLAGAATGELAWAVRESDRAGLEGAVRFFAGEEFTTRHPKRRRVPDTARDLLLRHARGHRPGDLAVLERRLLRAPEDRIRRS
;
A
#
# COMPACT_ATOMS: atom_id res chain seq x y z
N MET A 1 -25.64 -2.26 -41.07
CA MET A 1 -25.22 -2.98 -39.85
C MET A 1 -24.03 -2.25 -39.27
N SER A 2 -24.23 -1.49 -38.20
CA SER A 2 -23.12 -0.83 -37.49
C SER A 2 -22.66 -1.78 -36.38
N PRO A 3 -21.35 -2.04 -36.22
CA PRO A 3 -20.87 -2.87 -35.12
C PRO A 3 -20.98 -2.04 -33.84
N THR A 4 -21.97 -2.32 -33.00
CA THR A 4 -22.03 -1.81 -31.63
C THR A 4 -21.08 -2.65 -30.76
N SER A 5 -19.77 -2.45 -30.92
CA SER A 5 -18.81 -2.85 -29.89
C SER A 5 -18.94 -1.86 -28.73
N ARG A 6 -20.01 -2.01 -27.96
CA ARG A 6 -20.19 -1.30 -26.71
C ARG A 6 -19.13 -1.85 -25.77
N THR A 7 -18.07 -1.09 -25.52
CA THR A 7 -17.04 -1.42 -24.52
C THR A 7 -17.77 -1.75 -23.23
N ASP A 8 -17.70 -3.02 -22.83
CA ASP A 8 -18.51 -3.57 -21.77
C ASP A 8 -17.97 -3.03 -20.44
N ARG A 9 -18.57 -1.94 -19.98
CA ARG A 9 -18.15 -1.22 -18.77
C ARG A 9 -18.54 -2.02 -17.54
N LEU A 10 -17.57 -2.64 -16.90
CA LEU A 10 -17.80 -3.30 -15.61
C LEU A 10 -17.52 -2.30 -14.50
N VAL A 11 -18.56 -1.92 -13.76
CA VAL A 11 -18.39 -1.19 -12.50
C VAL A 11 -18.24 -2.23 -11.39
N MET A 12 -17.04 -2.32 -10.84
CA MET A 12 -16.79 -3.04 -9.60
C MET A 12 -17.32 -2.17 -8.45
N GLY A 13 -18.20 -2.68 -7.61
CA GLY A 13 -18.79 -1.93 -6.49
C GLY A 13 -19.01 -2.86 -5.30
N SER A 14 -18.79 -2.34 -4.09
CA SER A 14 -18.82 -3.05 -2.81
C SER A 14 -17.61 -3.97 -2.56
N PHE A 15 -16.40 -3.44 -2.71
CA PHE A 15 -15.19 -4.02 -2.12
C PHE A 15 -15.20 -3.82 -0.60
N SER A 16 -16.13 -4.44 0.09
CA SER A 16 -16.10 -4.55 1.54
C SER A 16 -15.83 -6.00 1.82
N ARG A 17 -14.70 -6.29 2.48
CA ARG A 17 -14.59 -7.60 3.13
C ARG A 17 -15.80 -7.77 4.06
N PRO A 18 -16.26 -9.00 4.32
CA PRO A 18 -17.37 -9.25 5.25
C PRO A 18 -17.14 -8.64 6.64
N ASP A 19 -15.87 -8.43 7.03
CA ASP A 19 -15.43 -7.78 8.27
C ASP A 19 -15.41 -6.23 8.21
N GLY A 20 -15.80 -5.63 7.08
CA GLY A 20 -15.80 -4.18 6.86
C GLY A 20 -14.42 -3.57 6.62
N ALA A 21 -13.35 -4.37 6.54
CA ALA A 21 -12.01 -3.87 6.29
C ALA A 21 -11.90 -3.25 4.89
N ARG A 22 -11.38 -2.02 4.85
CA ARG A 22 -11.15 -1.24 3.63
C ARG A 22 -9.91 -0.39 3.78
N HIS A 23 -9.21 -0.13 2.68
CA HIS A 23 -8.18 0.91 2.69
C HIS A 23 -8.86 2.29 2.70
N PRO A 24 -8.43 3.26 3.53
CA PRO A 24 -9.10 4.56 3.70
C PRO A 24 -9.28 5.39 2.43
N HIS A 25 -8.54 5.06 1.38
CA HIS A 25 -8.46 5.80 0.13
C HIS A 25 -8.72 4.96 -1.11
N HIS A 26 -9.08 3.68 -0.95
CA HIS A 26 -9.50 2.85 -2.07
C HIS A 26 -10.94 3.25 -2.42
N PRO A 27 -11.21 3.81 -3.62
CA PRO A 27 -12.56 4.19 -3.97
C PRO A 27 -13.52 3.00 -3.94
N GLN A 28 -14.79 3.33 -3.70
CA GLN A 28 -15.87 2.37 -3.50
C GLN A 28 -16.21 1.60 -4.77
N SER A 29 -15.85 2.16 -5.93
CA SER A 29 -16.03 1.53 -7.22
C SER A 29 -14.98 1.94 -8.25
N TYR A 30 -14.76 1.08 -9.24
CA TYR A 30 -13.96 1.37 -10.43
C TYR A 30 -14.67 0.91 -11.68
N GLU A 31 -14.47 1.65 -12.76
CA GLU A 31 -14.75 1.18 -14.11
C GLU A 31 -13.56 0.34 -14.60
N ILE A 32 -13.78 -0.93 -14.94
CA ILE A 32 -12.79 -1.74 -15.67
C ILE A 32 -13.05 -1.53 -17.15
N THR A 33 -12.05 -0.99 -17.85
CA THR A 33 -12.13 -0.66 -19.28
C THR A 33 -11.41 -1.67 -20.16
N ASP A 34 -10.54 -2.50 -19.57
CA ASP A 34 -9.84 -3.57 -20.27
C ASP A 34 -10.78 -4.79 -20.45
N PRO A 35 -11.02 -5.25 -21.68
CA PRO A 35 -11.96 -6.35 -21.93
C PRO A 35 -11.53 -7.69 -21.31
N ALA A 36 -10.23 -7.97 -21.23
CA ALA A 36 -9.72 -9.22 -20.66
C ALA A 36 -9.88 -9.21 -19.13
N GLU A 37 -9.51 -8.10 -18.49
CA GLU A 37 -9.72 -7.91 -17.05
C GLU A 37 -11.22 -7.96 -16.69
N ALA A 38 -12.07 -7.34 -17.51
CA ALA A 38 -13.52 -7.40 -17.32
C ALA A 38 -14.09 -8.81 -17.51
N ALA A 39 -13.48 -9.65 -18.35
CA ALA A 39 -13.88 -11.04 -18.54
C ALA A 39 -13.48 -11.92 -17.35
N GLU A 40 -12.26 -11.74 -16.81
CA GLU A 40 -11.79 -12.47 -15.62
C GLU A 40 -12.67 -12.22 -14.40
N VAL A 41 -12.97 -10.94 -14.11
CA VAL A 41 -13.86 -10.58 -13.00
C VAL A 41 -15.26 -11.16 -13.18
N ARG A 42 -15.80 -11.14 -14.41
CA ARG A 42 -17.11 -11.74 -14.70
C ARG A 42 -17.11 -13.24 -14.48
N ALA A 43 -16.07 -13.94 -14.93
CA ALA A 43 -15.93 -15.38 -14.75
C ALA A 43 -15.89 -15.78 -13.27
N VAL A 44 -15.18 -15.00 -12.44
CA VAL A 44 -15.12 -15.21 -10.99
C VAL A 44 -16.48 -15.00 -10.33
N ARG A 45 -17.20 -13.92 -10.67
CA ARG A 45 -18.57 -13.69 -10.15
C ARG A 45 -19.53 -14.79 -10.57
N GLU A 46 -19.40 -15.29 -11.79
CA GLU A 46 -20.22 -16.39 -12.29
C GLU A 46 -19.88 -17.72 -11.62
N LEU A 47 -18.62 -17.97 -11.30
CA LEU A 47 -18.22 -19.13 -10.49
C LEU A 47 -18.82 -19.05 -9.08
N GLY A 48 -18.73 -17.88 -8.42
CA GLY A 48 -19.35 -17.66 -7.11
C GLY A 48 -20.86 -17.94 -7.11
N ARG A 49 -21.59 -17.44 -8.13
CA ARG A 49 -23.02 -17.75 -8.32
C ARG A 49 -23.29 -19.24 -8.53
N ARG A 50 -22.47 -19.94 -9.31
CA ARG A 50 -22.64 -21.39 -9.54
C ARG A 50 -22.42 -22.20 -8.27
N LEU A 51 -21.47 -21.80 -7.44
CA LEU A 51 -21.17 -22.46 -6.17
C LEU A 51 -22.23 -22.19 -5.08
N ALA A 52 -23.00 -21.11 -5.21
CA ALA A 52 -24.13 -20.80 -4.33
C ALA A 52 -25.28 -21.82 -4.42
N GLY A 53 -25.43 -22.49 -5.56
CA GLY A 53 -26.56 -23.37 -5.85
C GLY A 53 -27.89 -22.62 -6.03
N ASP A 54 -28.96 -23.35 -6.35
CA ASP A 54 -30.33 -22.84 -6.55
C ASP A 54 -31.05 -22.43 -5.24
N ASP A 55 -30.33 -22.26 -4.12
CA ASP A 55 -30.92 -21.81 -2.84
C ASP A 55 -31.24 -20.30 -2.90
N LEU A 56 -32.26 -20.02 -3.72
CA LEU A 56 -32.91 -18.74 -3.94
C LEU A 56 -33.78 -18.36 -2.73
N PHE A 57 -33.16 -18.15 -1.57
CA PHE A 57 -33.62 -17.04 -0.74
C PHE A 57 -33.05 -15.74 -1.31
N GLY A 58 -33.42 -15.44 -2.54
CA GLY A 58 -33.13 -14.17 -3.17
C GLY A 58 -33.80 -13.09 -2.35
N CYS A 59 -33.03 -12.31 -1.59
CA CYS A 59 -33.51 -11.02 -1.09
C CYS A 59 -33.98 -10.27 -2.33
N SER A 60 -35.28 -9.96 -2.39
CA SER A 60 -35.91 -9.13 -3.43
C SER A 60 -35.39 -7.67 -3.43
N CYS A 61 -34.25 -7.44 -2.78
CA CYS A 61 -33.71 -6.18 -2.32
C CYS A 61 -32.26 -5.92 -2.77
N GLY A 62 -31.53 -6.89 -3.35
CA GLY A 62 -30.13 -6.64 -3.69
C GLY A 62 -29.53 -7.68 -4.61
N HIS A 63 -28.82 -7.20 -5.65
CA HIS A 63 -27.96 -8.00 -6.52
C HIS A 63 -27.08 -8.94 -5.70
N ASP A 64 -27.27 -10.25 -5.85
CA ASP A 64 -26.22 -11.20 -5.51
C ASP A 64 -25.16 -11.11 -6.62
N ASP A 65 -24.10 -10.35 -6.35
CA ASP A 65 -23.01 -10.13 -7.28
C ASP A 65 -22.02 -11.31 -7.32
N GLY A 66 -22.33 -12.42 -6.65
CA GLY A 66 -21.52 -13.63 -6.60
C GLY A 66 -20.38 -13.57 -5.59
N THR A 67 -20.41 -12.61 -4.66
CA THR A 67 -19.38 -12.42 -3.61
C THR A 67 -19.65 -13.22 -2.33
N LEU A 68 -20.85 -13.77 -2.16
CA LEU A 68 -21.26 -14.51 -0.95
C LEU A 68 -20.58 -15.88 -0.81
N HIS A 69 -20.05 -16.44 -1.90
CA HIS A 69 -19.35 -17.72 -1.93
C HIS A 69 -17.89 -17.50 -2.36
N PRO A 70 -16.98 -17.21 -1.41
CA PRO A 70 -15.61 -16.88 -1.75
C PRO A 70 -14.84 -18.08 -2.31
N THR A 71 -14.08 -17.84 -3.37
CA THR A 71 -13.04 -18.72 -3.89
C THR A 71 -11.68 -18.04 -3.72
N PRO A 72 -10.55 -18.77 -3.81
CA PRO A 72 -9.23 -18.14 -3.82
C PRO A 72 -9.10 -17.02 -4.87
N GLU A 73 -9.68 -17.21 -6.06
CA GLU A 73 -9.68 -16.24 -7.15
C GLU A 73 -10.57 -15.04 -6.84
N SER A 74 -11.72 -15.24 -6.18
CA SER A 74 -12.60 -14.13 -5.78
C SER A 74 -12.02 -13.32 -4.63
N HIS A 75 -11.35 -13.96 -3.66
CA HIS A 75 -10.54 -13.26 -2.67
C HIS A 75 -9.39 -12.47 -3.30
N ARG A 76 -8.79 -12.97 -4.38
CA ARG A 76 -7.69 -12.28 -5.03
C ARG A 76 -8.15 -11.07 -5.85
N LEU A 77 -9.23 -11.21 -6.63
CA LEU A 77 -9.70 -10.20 -7.59
C LEU A 77 -10.77 -9.25 -7.02
N LEU A 78 -11.45 -9.62 -5.93
CA LEU A 78 -12.53 -8.83 -5.33
C LEU A 78 -12.17 -8.32 -3.92
N ASP A 79 -10.97 -8.60 -3.38
CA ASP A 79 -10.50 -8.00 -2.13
C ASP A 79 -9.90 -6.59 -2.41
N PRO A 80 -10.43 -5.52 -1.80
CA PRO A 80 -9.87 -4.16 -1.91
C PRO A 80 -8.44 -4.01 -1.38
N LEU A 81 -7.98 -4.97 -0.57
CA LEU A 81 -6.65 -5.00 0.02
C LEU A 81 -5.68 -5.91 -0.75
N SER A 82 -6.17 -6.57 -1.80
CA SER A 82 -5.36 -7.36 -2.73
C SER A 82 -4.84 -6.47 -3.87
N PRO A 83 -3.53 -6.54 -4.21
CA PRO A 83 -3.01 -5.94 -5.44
C PRO A 83 -3.78 -6.31 -6.70
N ASP A 84 -4.25 -7.56 -6.79
CA ASP A 84 -4.97 -8.06 -7.96
C ASP A 84 -6.40 -7.52 -8.05
N GLY A 85 -6.95 -6.99 -6.96
CA GLY A 85 -8.23 -6.27 -6.94
C GLY A 85 -8.15 -4.84 -7.48
N ILE A 86 -6.95 -4.33 -7.76
CA ILE A 86 -6.71 -2.99 -8.31
C ILE A 86 -6.70 -3.08 -9.83
N PRO A 87 -7.43 -2.26 -10.62
CA PRO A 87 -7.43 -2.43 -12.08
C PRO A 87 -6.05 -2.21 -12.72
N ALA A 88 -5.75 -2.94 -13.80
CA ALA A 88 -4.42 -3.05 -14.40
C ALA A 88 -3.79 -1.70 -14.77
N ARG A 89 -4.58 -0.76 -15.30
CA ARG A 89 -4.11 0.60 -15.63
C ARG A 89 -3.58 1.36 -14.40
N HIS A 90 -4.19 1.16 -13.24
CA HIS A 90 -3.80 1.81 -12.00
C HIS A 90 -2.50 1.19 -11.46
N ARG A 91 -2.40 -0.15 -11.52
CA ARG A 91 -1.17 -0.89 -11.23
C ARG A 91 -0.01 -0.40 -12.12
N ALA A 92 -0.23 -0.26 -13.42
CA ALA A 92 0.77 0.21 -14.38
C ALA A 92 1.22 1.66 -14.12
N ARG A 93 0.28 2.58 -13.86
CA ARG A 93 0.61 3.97 -13.50
C ARG A 93 1.48 4.06 -12.26
N TRP A 94 1.22 3.22 -11.27
CA TRP A 94 2.06 3.17 -10.08
C TRP A 94 3.47 2.67 -10.37
N VAL A 95 3.62 1.59 -11.15
CA VAL A 95 4.94 1.09 -11.57
C VAL A 95 5.73 2.18 -12.30
N ALA A 96 5.08 2.94 -13.17
CA ALA A 96 5.69 4.05 -13.89
C ALA A 96 6.14 5.20 -12.97
N ALA A 97 5.44 5.42 -11.85
CA ALA A 97 5.77 6.44 -10.86
C ALA A 97 6.86 6.01 -9.86
N ALA A 98 7.26 4.74 -9.84
CA ALA A 98 8.34 4.27 -8.98
C ALA A 98 9.70 4.84 -9.43
N PRO A 99 10.62 5.15 -8.49
CA PRO A 99 12.00 5.47 -8.82
C PRO A 99 12.61 4.41 -9.75
N GLY A 100 13.47 4.83 -10.69
CA GLY A 100 13.99 3.95 -11.75
C GLY A 100 14.49 2.60 -11.24
N ALA A 101 15.31 2.61 -10.20
CA ALA A 101 15.90 1.41 -9.59
C ALA A 101 14.90 0.54 -8.80
N LEU A 102 13.68 1.02 -8.56
CA LEU A 102 12.61 0.33 -7.85
C LEU A 102 11.48 -0.14 -8.77
N ARG A 103 11.51 0.19 -10.08
CA ARG A 103 10.40 -0.13 -11.00
C ARG A 103 10.18 -1.63 -11.19
N GLU A 104 11.24 -2.42 -11.22
CA GLU A 104 11.12 -3.89 -11.35
C GLU A 104 10.45 -4.49 -10.10
N TYR A 105 10.92 -4.10 -8.92
CA TYR A 105 10.30 -4.50 -7.65
C TYR A 105 8.85 -4.04 -7.55
N ALA A 106 8.56 -2.81 -7.99
CA ALA A 106 7.19 -2.31 -8.09
C ALA A 106 6.37 -3.20 -9.04
N GLY A 107 6.87 -3.46 -10.25
CA GLY A 107 6.20 -4.32 -11.24
C GLY A 107 5.84 -5.69 -10.69
N ALA A 108 6.76 -6.34 -9.97
CA ALA A 108 6.52 -7.64 -9.36
C ALA A 108 5.38 -7.59 -8.31
N LEU A 109 5.37 -6.58 -7.42
CA LEU A 109 4.28 -6.39 -6.46
C LEU A 109 2.95 -6.05 -7.14
N ALA A 110 2.99 -5.27 -8.23
CA ALA A 110 1.82 -4.92 -9.02
C ALA A 110 1.20 -6.15 -9.73
N ALA A 111 2.00 -7.19 -9.94
CA ALA A 111 1.59 -8.46 -10.50
C ALA A 111 1.18 -9.49 -9.42
N GLY A 112 1.10 -9.08 -8.15
CA GLY A 112 0.67 -9.95 -7.05
C GLY A 112 1.78 -10.81 -6.45
N ALA A 113 3.06 -10.59 -6.77
CA ALA A 113 4.15 -11.35 -6.14
C ALA A 113 4.16 -11.15 -4.62
N GLU A 114 4.07 -12.24 -3.85
CA GLU A 114 4.00 -12.16 -2.39
C GLU A 114 5.32 -11.71 -1.76
N GLU A 115 6.44 -12.27 -2.24
CA GLU A 115 7.81 -12.01 -1.77
C GLU A 115 8.79 -11.75 -2.93
N PRO A 116 8.67 -10.61 -3.64
CA PRO A 116 9.63 -10.25 -4.67
C PRO A 116 10.99 -9.96 -4.04
N ALA A 117 12.07 -10.35 -4.74
CA ALA A 117 13.43 -10.10 -4.28
C ALA A 117 13.67 -8.60 -4.09
N PRO A 118 14.23 -8.17 -2.94
CA PRO A 118 14.51 -6.76 -2.71
C PRO A 118 15.59 -6.26 -3.70
N PRO A 119 15.43 -5.03 -4.21
CA PRO A 119 16.38 -4.47 -5.17
C PRO A 119 17.73 -4.25 -4.49
N ARG A 120 18.82 -4.58 -5.21
CA ARG A 120 20.19 -4.47 -4.69
C ARG A 120 20.75 -3.07 -4.92
N GLY A 121 21.48 -2.55 -3.94
CA GLY A 121 22.21 -1.29 -4.07
C GLY A 121 21.34 -0.04 -4.07
N VAL A 122 20.05 -0.14 -3.74
CA VAL A 122 19.16 1.02 -3.66
C VAL A 122 19.26 1.64 -2.25
N PRO A 123 19.64 2.93 -2.13
CA PRO A 123 19.67 3.60 -0.83
C PRO A 123 18.28 3.68 -0.20
N LEU A 124 18.16 3.42 1.10
CA LEU A 124 16.87 3.53 1.80
C LEU A 124 16.32 4.96 1.82
N SER A 125 17.15 5.98 1.62
CA SER A 125 16.70 7.38 1.43
C SER A 125 15.84 7.53 0.18
N VAL A 126 16.13 6.79 -0.90
CA VAL A 126 15.29 6.73 -2.11
C VAL A 126 13.96 6.04 -1.81
N VAL A 127 13.97 4.98 -0.99
CA VAL A 127 12.75 4.27 -0.56
C VAL A 127 11.88 5.17 0.31
N PHE A 128 12.48 5.95 1.23
CA PHE A 128 11.77 6.98 1.98
C PHE A 128 11.19 8.06 1.05
N GLY A 129 11.96 8.54 0.07
CA GLY A 129 11.48 9.50 -0.93
C GLY A 129 10.27 8.96 -1.70
N TRP A 130 10.28 7.68 -2.05
CA TRP A 130 9.14 7.03 -2.71
C TRP A 130 7.90 6.97 -1.82
N LEU A 131 8.06 6.66 -0.53
CA LEU A 131 6.97 6.64 0.45
C LEU A 131 6.40 8.06 0.71
N GLY A 132 7.26 9.07 0.75
CA GLY A 132 6.90 10.46 1.00
C GLY A 132 6.47 11.26 -0.24
N ALA A 133 6.58 10.68 -1.44
CA ALA A 133 6.24 11.35 -2.69
C ALA A 133 4.77 11.80 -2.69
N VAL A 134 4.57 13.09 -2.95
CA VAL A 134 3.24 13.67 -3.15
C VAL A 134 2.70 13.13 -4.48
N ARG A 135 1.54 12.48 -4.42
CA ARG A 135 0.89 11.91 -5.60
C ARG A 135 -0.08 12.92 -6.18
N GLN A 136 -0.07 13.06 -7.51
CA GLN A 136 -1.02 13.92 -8.22
C GLN A 136 -2.46 13.42 -8.04
N GLU A 137 -2.65 12.10 -7.90
CA GLU A 137 -3.93 11.47 -7.60
C GLU A 137 -3.87 10.73 -6.25
N PRO A 138 -4.12 11.44 -5.13
CA PRO A 138 -4.05 10.87 -3.78
C PRO A 138 -5.12 9.82 -3.47
N ARG A 139 -6.07 9.57 -4.38
CA ARG A 139 -7.19 8.62 -4.24
C ARG A 139 -7.18 7.49 -5.28
N ASP A 140 -6.01 7.20 -5.86
CA ASP A 140 -5.87 6.06 -6.77
C ASP A 140 -5.87 4.73 -5.96
N ALA A 141 -6.53 3.70 -6.46
CA ALA A 141 -6.47 2.31 -5.99
C ALA A 141 -5.04 1.84 -5.69
N ALA A 142 -4.10 2.25 -6.54
CA ALA A 142 -2.70 1.89 -6.44
C ALA A 142 -1.99 2.52 -5.22
N LEU A 143 -2.68 3.37 -4.44
CA LEU A 143 -2.18 3.88 -3.17
C LEU A 143 -1.75 2.74 -2.24
N LEU A 144 -2.50 1.62 -2.23
CA LEU A 144 -2.17 0.41 -1.46
C LEU A 144 -0.78 -0.12 -1.82
N LEU A 145 -0.51 -0.34 -3.12
CA LEU A 145 0.79 -0.78 -3.62
C LEU A 145 1.90 0.21 -3.25
N ALA A 146 1.55 1.48 -3.32
CA ALA A 146 2.48 2.57 -3.17
C ALA A 146 2.84 2.88 -1.71
N GLU A 147 2.10 2.36 -0.73
CA GLU A 147 2.50 2.32 0.67
C GLU A 147 3.15 0.97 1.02
N ARG A 148 2.53 -0.15 0.64
CA ARG A 148 2.98 -1.49 1.00
C ARG A 148 4.38 -1.81 0.47
N ALA A 149 4.71 -1.41 -0.75
CA ALA A 149 6.00 -1.68 -1.38
C ALA A 149 7.19 -1.04 -0.63
N PRO A 150 7.23 0.29 -0.42
CA PRO A 150 8.31 0.90 0.35
C PRO A 150 8.30 0.48 1.82
N LEU A 151 7.13 0.32 2.45
CA LEU A 151 7.05 -0.14 3.84
C LEU A 151 7.69 -1.51 4.04
N ARG A 152 7.49 -2.46 3.11
CA ARG A 152 8.14 -3.78 3.14
C ARG A 152 9.67 -3.69 3.09
N LEU A 153 10.22 -2.87 2.20
CA LEU A 153 11.66 -2.66 2.09
C LEU A 153 12.26 -2.07 3.39
N LEU A 154 11.58 -1.08 3.96
CA LEU A 154 12.00 -0.42 5.20
C LEU A 154 11.84 -1.35 6.43
N ALA A 155 10.79 -2.17 6.43
CA ALA A 155 10.50 -3.17 7.46
C ALA A 155 11.48 -4.36 7.45
N GLY A 156 12.34 -4.50 6.44
CA GLY A 156 13.48 -5.42 6.46
C GLY A 156 14.76 -4.84 7.08
N ALA A 157 14.92 -3.51 7.05
CA ALA A 157 16.20 -2.85 7.35
C ALA A 157 16.52 -2.72 8.85
N ALA A 158 17.81 -2.70 9.19
CA ALA A 158 18.27 -2.47 10.55
C ALA A 158 18.07 -1.00 10.97
N THR A 159 17.91 -0.75 12.27
CA THR A 159 17.67 0.61 12.80
C THR A 159 18.82 1.57 12.47
N GLY A 160 20.06 1.09 12.45
CA GLY A 160 21.22 1.90 12.05
C GLY A 160 21.17 2.35 10.59
N GLU A 161 20.78 1.45 9.68
CA GLU A 161 20.63 1.75 8.25
C GLU A 161 19.50 2.74 8.01
N LEU A 162 18.36 2.56 8.69
CA LEU A 162 17.23 3.49 8.64
C LEU A 162 17.64 4.88 9.16
N ALA A 163 18.39 4.93 10.27
CA ALA A 163 18.87 6.19 10.83
C ALA A 163 19.88 6.90 9.91
N TRP A 164 20.75 6.14 9.24
CA TRP A 164 21.66 6.69 8.23
C TRP A 164 20.86 7.28 7.05
N ALA A 165 19.89 6.54 6.54
CA ALA A 165 19.04 6.97 5.44
C ALA A 165 18.21 8.21 5.76
N VAL A 166 17.75 8.39 7.00
CA VAL A 166 17.11 9.64 7.45
C VAL A 166 18.03 10.85 7.29
N ARG A 167 19.33 10.69 7.57
CA ARG A 167 20.30 11.79 7.45
C ARG A 167 20.58 12.17 6.00
N GLU A 168 20.50 11.21 5.09
CA GLU A 168 20.67 11.42 3.64
C GLU A 168 19.38 11.76 2.91
N SER A 169 18.26 11.82 3.61
CA SER A 169 16.96 12.09 3.00
C SER A 169 16.77 13.58 2.73
N ASP A 170 16.21 13.88 1.56
CA ASP A 170 15.67 15.20 1.24
C ASP A 170 14.32 15.44 1.93
N ARG A 171 13.61 16.51 1.58
CA ARG A 171 12.30 16.83 2.15
C ARG A 171 11.26 15.73 1.94
N ALA A 172 11.21 15.12 0.75
CA ALA A 172 10.27 14.04 0.46
C ALA A 172 10.67 12.76 1.21
N GLY A 173 11.96 12.47 1.30
CA GLY A 173 12.48 11.40 2.14
C GLY A 173 12.12 11.58 3.61
N LEU A 174 12.27 12.78 4.17
CA LEU A 174 11.88 13.05 5.57
C LEU A 174 10.37 12.92 5.79
N GLU A 175 9.55 13.31 4.82
CA GLU A 175 8.09 13.08 4.85
C GLU A 175 7.78 11.57 4.92
N GLY A 176 8.40 10.77 4.05
CA GLY A 176 8.24 9.31 4.07
C GLY A 176 8.79 8.66 5.34
N ALA A 177 9.93 9.15 5.83
CA ALA A 177 10.54 8.65 7.06
C ALA A 177 9.64 8.91 8.28
N VAL A 178 9.08 10.13 8.43
CA VAL A 178 8.12 10.41 9.51
C VAL A 178 6.94 9.45 9.45
N ARG A 179 6.36 9.21 8.26
CA ARG A 179 5.27 8.24 8.09
C ARG A 179 5.67 6.84 8.53
N PHE A 180 6.84 6.35 8.11
CA PHE A 180 7.32 5.02 8.50
C PHE A 180 7.56 4.89 10.02
N PHE A 181 8.27 5.83 10.64
CA PHE A 181 8.59 5.78 12.07
C PHE A 181 7.36 6.02 12.97
N ALA A 182 6.35 6.75 12.48
CA ALA A 182 5.05 6.91 13.13
C ALA A 182 4.07 5.77 12.79
N GLY A 183 4.37 4.95 11.79
CA GLY A 183 3.56 3.81 11.35
C GLY A 183 3.64 2.61 12.29
N GLU A 184 2.77 1.64 12.04
CA GLU A 184 2.69 0.43 12.85
C GLU A 184 3.88 -0.51 12.58
N GLU A 185 4.35 -0.54 11.34
CA GLU A 185 5.45 -1.37 10.82
C GLU A 185 6.75 -1.16 11.59
N PHE A 186 7.03 0.08 12.00
CA PHE A 186 8.18 0.36 12.87
C PHE A 186 7.92 -0.09 14.31
N THR A 187 6.68 0.02 14.79
CA THR A 187 6.35 -0.26 16.20
C THR A 187 6.14 -1.69 16.57
N THR A 188 5.77 -2.55 15.63
CA THR A 188 5.75 -3.99 15.89
C THR A 188 7.16 -4.52 16.21
N ARG A 189 8.21 -3.73 15.97
CA ARG A 189 9.59 -4.09 16.30
C ARG A 189 9.92 -3.93 17.79
N HIS A 190 10.71 -4.89 18.27
CA HIS A 190 11.25 -4.99 19.63
C HIS A 190 11.83 -3.66 20.15
N PRO A 191 11.65 -3.28 21.44
CA PRO A 191 12.09 -2.00 21.99
C PRO A 191 13.56 -1.62 21.71
N LYS A 192 14.47 -2.61 21.66
CA LYS A 192 15.88 -2.38 21.28
C LYS A 192 16.04 -1.79 19.87
N ARG A 193 15.17 -2.16 18.92
CA ARG A 193 15.16 -1.65 17.54
C ARG A 193 14.52 -0.27 17.42
N ARG A 194 13.95 0.28 18.50
CA ARG A 194 13.41 1.63 18.54
C ARG A 194 14.42 2.69 19.00
N ARG A 195 15.65 2.27 19.29
CA ARG A 195 16.76 3.15 19.68
C ARG A 195 17.35 3.80 18.44
N VAL A 196 17.08 5.09 18.27
CA VAL A 196 17.54 5.88 17.12
C VAL A 196 18.57 6.91 17.60
N PRO A 197 19.68 7.10 16.88
CA PRO A 197 20.66 8.15 17.19
C PRO A 197 20.03 9.55 17.23
N ASP A 198 20.51 10.41 18.14
CA ASP A 198 19.94 11.74 18.41
C ASP A 198 19.83 12.59 17.14
N THR A 199 20.83 12.56 16.25
CA THR A 199 20.78 13.30 14.97
C THR A 199 19.58 12.93 14.10
N ALA A 200 19.32 11.63 13.91
CA ALA A 200 18.20 11.18 13.07
C ALA A 200 16.87 11.44 13.78
N ARG A 201 16.82 11.23 15.09
CA ARG A 201 15.66 11.55 15.93
C ARG A 201 15.29 13.02 15.85
N ASP A 202 16.25 13.93 15.94
CA ASP A 202 16.01 15.36 15.91
C ASP A 202 15.57 15.86 14.53
N LEU A 203 16.10 15.28 13.44
CA LEU A 203 15.61 15.54 12.09
C LEU A 203 14.13 15.16 11.94
N LEU A 204 13.75 13.94 12.40
CA LEU A 204 12.37 13.46 12.34
C LEU A 204 11.42 14.34 13.17
N LEU A 205 11.79 14.65 14.42
CA LEU A 205 10.96 15.47 15.30
C LEU A 205 10.81 16.91 14.79
N ARG A 206 11.88 17.50 14.24
CA ARG A 206 11.84 18.83 13.63
C ARG A 206 10.94 18.84 12.41
N HIS A 207 11.08 17.86 11.51
CA HIS A 207 10.25 17.76 10.32
C HIS A 207 8.78 17.58 10.67
N ALA A 208 8.48 16.67 11.61
CA ALA A 208 7.12 16.39 12.07
C ALA A 208 6.44 17.64 12.68
N ARG A 209 7.16 18.44 13.49
CA ARG A 209 6.62 19.69 14.04
C ARG A 209 6.13 20.67 12.96
N GLY A 210 6.86 20.78 11.86
CA GLY A 210 6.53 21.71 10.78
C GLY A 210 5.50 21.19 9.78
N HIS A 211 5.47 19.87 9.54
CA HIS A 211 4.78 19.31 8.37
C HIS A 211 3.77 18.21 8.71
N ARG A 212 3.90 17.55 9.87
CA ARG A 212 3.04 16.43 10.30
C ARG A 212 2.80 16.46 11.82
N PRO A 213 2.17 17.53 12.36
CA PRO A 213 2.01 17.70 13.80
C PRO A 213 1.21 16.56 14.46
N GLY A 214 0.29 15.91 13.73
CA GLY A 214 -0.46 14.75 14.21
C GLY A 214 0.41 13.53 14.55
N ASP A 215 1.58 13.39 13.90
CA ASP A 215 2.50 12.26 14.11
C ASP A 215 3.56 12.56 15.19
N LEU A 216 3.66 13.80 15.66
CA LEU A 216 4.72 14.22 16.58
C LEU A 216 4.68 13.47 17.91
N ALA A 217 3.51 13.43 18.57
CA ALA A 217 3.36 12.76 19.86
C ALA A 217 3.64 11.25 19.76
N VAL A 218 3.34 10.65 18.62
CA VAL A 218 3.60 9.25 18.31
C VAL A 218 5.11 9.01 18.23
N LEU A 219 5.84 9.85 17.49
CA LEU A 219 7.29 9.79 17.38
C LEU A 219 8.00 10.02 18.71
N GLU A 220 7.59 11.04 19.49
CA GLU A 220 8.22 11.36 20.78
C GLU A 220 8.11 10.20 21.78
N ARG A 221 6.98 9.48 21.76
CA ARG A 221 6.76 8.28 22.58
C ARG A 221 7.57 7.07 22.10
N ARG A 222 7.73 6.91 20.78
CA ARG A 222 8.26 5.66 20.18
C ARG A 222 9.76 5.68 19.93
N LEU A 223 10.32 6.84 19.58
CA LEU A 223 11.75 7.00 19.27
C LEU A 223 12.57 7.12 20.55
N LEU A 224 13.13 5.99 20.98
CA LEU A 224 14.02 5.94 22.13
C LEU A 224 15.41 6.43 21.73
N ARG A 225 16.12 7.07 22.66
CA ARG A 225 17.52 7.46 22.42
C ARG A 225 18.45 6.25 22.44
N ALA A 226 19.44 6.26 21.56
CA ALA A 226 20.53 5.29 21.58
C ALA A 226 21.40 5.48 22.85
N PRO A 227 21.98 4.39 23.41
CA PRO A 227 22.75 4.47 24.65
C PRO A 227 24.06 5.25 24.50
N GLU A 228 24.70 5.18 23.33
CA GLU A 228 25.92 5.92 23.00
C GLU A 228 25.73 7.45 23.11
N ASP A 229 24.52 7.95 22.86
CA ASP A 229 24.20 9.37 22.95
C ASP A 229 23.96 9.88 24.38
N ARG A 230 23.73 8.98 25.35
CA ARG A 230 23.47 9.39 26.75
C ARG A 230 24.72 9.97 27.43
N ILE A 231 25.91 9.60 26.97
CA ILE A 231 27.18 9.92 27.62
C ILE A 231 27.71 11.30 27.19
N ARG A 232 27.20 11.88 26.08
CA ARG A 232 27.72 13.12 25.48
C ARG A 232 27.09 14.42 25.99
N ARG A 233 26.21 14.37 26.99
CA ARG A 233 25.69 15.56 27.67
C ARG A 233 26.44 15.72 28.99
N SER A 234 27.61 16.35 28.93
CA SER A 234 28.38 16.84 30.07
C SER A 234 28.94 18.19 29.70
#